data_AF-A0A183CL20-F1
#
_entry.id   AF-A0A183CL20-F1
#
_cell.length_a   1.000
_cell.length_b   1.000
_cell.length_c   1.000
_cell.angle_alpha   90.00
_cell.angle_beta   90.00
_cell.angle_gamma   90.00
#
_symmetry.space_group_name_H-M   'P 1'
#
loop_
_entity.id
_entity.type
_entity.pdbx_description
1 polymer ?
#
loop_
_entity_poly.entity_id
_entity_poly.type
_entity_poly.pdbx_seq_one_letter_code
_entity_poly.pdbx_strand_id
1 'polypeptide(L)'
;MRLILRGSKSRILYRPNTCSSKMYKVHQYKWQDPSDVAELLWRRHVYNSAILSMRRLSREEIGLKKSLAMGLEEIKVAEAAELNEILALNEQRNIKLAEARVEREKMVMSQIEEDTLKEIERKLDWENANAERRTKEVLETIERSRMEYVTRENLKQRVEEALEDPQNFDYAIDLKGVKAPNPLPTKYVFE
;
A
#
# COMPACT_ATOMS: atom_id res chain seq x y z
N MET A 1 -12.39 -20.74 54.96
CA MET A 1 -11.15 -19.92 55.03
C MET A 1 -11.55 -18.51 55.47
N ARG A 2 -11.28 -18.11 56.73
CA ARG A 2 -11.61 -16.75 57.25
C ARG A 2 -10.32 -15.96 57.44
N LEU A 3 -10.08 -14.98 56.58
CA LEU A 3 -9.02 -13.98 56.73
C LEU A 3 -9.41 -13.03 57.88
N ILE A 4 -8.67 -13.07 58.99
CA ILE A 4 -8.80 -12.11 60.08
C ILE A 4 -7.90 -10.91 59.78
N LEU A 5 -8.48 -9.83 59.23
CA LEU A 5 -7.81 -8.54 59.09
C LEU A 5 -7.54 -7.97 60.50
N ARG A 6 -6.26 -7.86 60.90
CA ARG A 6 -5.85 -7.17 62.13
C ARG A 6 -5.98 -5.65 61.95
N GLY A 7 -7.16 -5.09 62.22
CA GLY A 7 -7.37 -3.64 62.24
C GLY A 7 -6.68 -2.95 63.43
N SER A 8 -6.04 -1.81 63.19
CA SER A 8 -5.53 -0.89 64.22
C SER A 8 -6.68 -0.13 64.89
N LYS A 9 -6.61 0.08 66.20
CA LYS A 9 -7.66 0.74 67.00
C LYS A 9 -7.91 2.18 66.53
N SER A 10 -9.15 2.54 66.23
CA SER A 10 -9.56 3.92 65.91
C SER A 10 -9.83 4.73 67.18
N ARG A 11 -9.61 6.05 67.12
CA ARG A 11 -9.89 6.99 68.21
C ARG A 11 -11.35 7.46 68.12
N ILE A 12 -12.29 6.65 68.61
CA ILE A 12 -13.73 6.97 68.65
C ILE A 12 -14.08 7.47 70.05
N LEU A 13 -14.79 8.60 70.15
CA LEU A 13 -15.04 9.35 71.41
C LEU A 13 -15.95 8.65 72.43
N TYR A 14 -16.75 7.66 72.02
CA TYR A 14 -17.80 7.05 72.87
C TYR A 14 -17.63 5.55 73.17
N ARG A 15 -16.53 4.92 72.72
CA ARG A 15 -16.18 3.54 73.12
C ARG A 15 -14.74 3.51 73.61
N PRO A 16 -14.44 2.96 74.80
CA PRO A 16 -13.06 2.77 75.20
C PRO A 16 -12.39 1.85 74.18
N ASN A 17 -11.49 2.41 73.38
CA ASN A 17 -10.72 1.67 72.39
C ASN A 17 -9.65 0.79 73.07
N THR A 18 -9.43 0.97 74.37
CA THR A 18 -8.56 0.16 75.22
C THR A 18 -9.36 -1.00 75.83
N CYS A 19 -8.74 -2.18 75.85
CA CYS A 19 -9.29 -3.32 76.56
C CYS A 19 -9.16 -3.05 78.07
N SER A 20 -10.12 -3.48 78.87
CA SER A 20 -10.12 -3.29 80.34
C SER A 20 -8.80 -3.69 81.00
N SER A 21 -8.17 -4.78 80.55
CA SER A 21 -6.86 -5.26 81.04
C SER A 21 -5.68 -4.32 80.74
N LYS A 22 -5.80 -3.44 79.75
CA LYS A 22 -4.79 -2.44 79.37
C LYS A 22 -5.12 -1.04 79.85
N MET A 23 -6.34 -0.82 80.36
CA MET A 23 -6.85 0.49 80.78
C MET A 23 -6.03 1.07 81.95
N TYR A 24 -5.56 0.20 82.84
CA TYR A 24 -4.76 0.56 84.02
C TYR A 24 -3.33 0.00 83.99
N LYS A 25 -2.87 -0.50 82.83
CA LYS A 25 -1.53 -1.10 82.70
C LYS A 25 -0.47 0.00 82.51
N VAL A 26 0.25 0.31 83.57
CA VAL A 26 1.46 1.14 83.51
C VAL A 26 2.63 0.28 83.00
N HIS A 27 3.36 0.80 82.01
CA HIS A 27 4.54 0.11 81.48
C HIS A 27 5.70 0.39 82.43
N GLN A 28 6.23 -0.66 83.05
CA GLN A 28 7.46 -0.57 83.84
C GLN A 28 8.65 -0.78 82.92
N TYR A 29 9.50 0.23 82.81
CA TYR A 29 10.76 0.11 82.11
C TYR A 29 11.79 -0.53 83.03
N LYS A 30 12.70 -1.32 82.44
CA LYS A 30 13.83 -1.86 83.17
C LYS A 30 14.83 -0.74 83.42
N TRP A 31 15.39 -0.70 84.63
CA TRP A 31 16.53 0.16 84.94
C TRP A 31 17.71 -0.24 84.05
N GLN A 32 18.35 0.75 83.45
CA GLN A 32 19.54 0.58 82.61
C GLN A 32 20.75 1.15 83.36
N ASP A 33 21.92 0.61 83.10
CA ASP A 33 23.17 1.15 83.64
C ASP A 33 23.39 2.58 83.09
N PRO A 34 23.63 3.59 83.94
CA PRO A 34 23.93 4.95 83.50
C PRO A 34 25.07 5.04 82.47
N SER A 35 26.08 4.16 82.55
CA SER A 35 27.19 4.14 81.59
C SER A 35 26.73 3.78 80.18
N ASP A 36 25.94 2.71 80.05
CA ASP A 36 25.40 2.24 78.77
C ASP A 36 24.46 3.26 78.13
N VAL A 37 23.64 3.93 78.95
CA VAL A 37 22.71 4.96 78.46
C VAL A 37 23.47 6.14 77.88
N ALA A 38 24.53 6.60 78.56
CA ALA A 38 25.36 7.69 78.08
C ALA A 38 26.03 7.35 76.74
N GLU A 39 26.60 6.14 76.62
CA GLU A 39 27.21 5.68 75.38
C GLU A 39 26.20 5.54 74.24
N LEU A 40 25.02 4.96 74.49
CA LEU A 40 23.96 4.81 73.50
C LEU A 40 23.45 6.17 72.99
N LEU A 41 23.27 7.13 73.89
CA LEU A 41 22.87 8.49 73.52
C LEU A 41 23.95 9.17 72.65
N TRP A 42 25.22 9.00 73.00
CA TRP A 42 26.32 9.54 72.22
C TRP A 42 26.42 8.88 70.83
N ARG A 43 26.40 7.54 70.75
CA ARG A 43 26.40 6.81 69.47
C ARG A 43 25.21 7.19 68.59
N ARG A 44 24.03 7.32 69.18
CA ARG A 44 22.81 7.78 68.48
C ARG A 44 22.99 9.20 67.96
N HIS A 45 23.57 10.10 68.75
CA HIS A 45 23.81 11.47 68.33
C HIS A 45 24.80 11.51 67.16
N VAL A 46 25.95 10.86 67.27
CA VAL A 46 26.97 10.80 66.21
C VAL A 46 26.41 10.21 64.91
N TYR A 47 25.72 9.07 65.01
CA TYR A 47 25.09 8.41 63.86
C TYR A 47 24.03 9.31 63.19
N ASN A 48 23.13 9.91 63.98
CA ASN A 48 22.10 10.77 63.43
C ASN A 48 22.70 12.00 62.76
N SER A 49 23.73 12.60 63.36
CA SER A 49 24.45 13.73 62.77
C SER A 49 25.07 13.37 61.42
N ALA A 50 25.70 12.19 61.31
CA ALA A 50 26.25 11.70 60.05
C ALA A 50 25.17 11.39 58.99
N ILE A 51 24.06 10.76 59.37
CA ILE A 51 22.96 10.48 58.42
C ILE A 51 22.29 11.77 57.96
N LEU A 52 22.14 12.76 58.85
CA LEU A 52 21.56 14.05 58.51
C LEU A 52 22.47 14.83 57.54
N SER A 53 23.79 14.78 57.71
CA SER A 53 24.73 15.42 56.76
C SER A 53 24.67 14.74 55.38
N MET A 54 24.69 13.41 55.33
CA MET A 54 24.57 12.66 54.07
C MET A 54 23.25 12.97 53.34
N ARG A 55 22.13 13.00 54.09
CA ARG A 55 20.82 13.35 53.51
C ARG A 55 20.80 14.77 52.96
N ARG A 56 21.48 15.71 53.60
CA ARG A 56 21.61 17.09 53.12
C ARG A 56 22.35 17.13 51.79
N LEU A 57 23.52 16.48 51.70
CA LEU A 57 24.31 16.41 50.47
C LEU A 57 23.49 15.80 49.32
N SER A 58 22.81 14.67 49.54
CA SER A 58 21.97 14.07 48.51
C SER A 58 20.82 14.97 48.06
N ARG A 59 20.24 15.80 48.95
CA ARG A 59 19.22 16.78 48.56
C ARG A 59 19.80 17.90 47.70
N GLU A 60 21.00 18.37 48.03
CA GLU A 60 21.71 19.40 47.26
C GLU A 60 22.03 18.87 45.84
N GLU A 61 22.52 17.63 45.71
CA GLU A 61 22.74 16.98 44.41
C GLU A 61 21.46 16.85 43.58
N ILE A 62 20.35 16.44 44.20
CA ILE A 62 19.05 16.36 43.51
C ILE A 62 18.59 17.75 43.06
N GLY A 63 18.81 18.78 43.87
CA GLY A 63 18.53 20.18 43.51
C GLY A 63 19.34 20.63 42.29
N LEU A 64 20.64 20.38 42.28
CA LEU A 64 21.54 20.70 41.16
C LEU A 64 21.16 19.96 39.87
N LYS A 65 20.79 18.68 39.97
CA LYS A 65 20.31 17.92 38.80
C LYS A 65 19.00 18.49 38.23
N LYS A 66 18.11 19.00 39.09
CA LYS A 66 16.87 19.66 38.64
C LYS A 66 17.14 21.00 37.97
N SER A 67 18.06 21.82 38.50
CA SER A 67 18.43 23.08 37.84
C SER A 67 19.12 22.84 36.49
N LEU A 68 19.95 21.80 36.37
CA LEU A 68 20.53 21.39 35.10
C LEU A 68 19.45 20.89 34.11
N ALA A 69 18.44 20.18 34.60
CA ALA A 69 17.29 19.76 33.79
C ALA A 69 16.47 20.94 33.27
N MET A 70 16.37 22.04 34.02
CA MET A 70 15.73 23.27 33.56
C MET A 70 16.49 23.90 32.38
N GLY A 71 17.84 23.87 32.38
CA GLY A 71 18.63 24.30 31.22
C GLY A 71 18.43 23.42 29.98
N LEU A 72 18.10 22.13 30.16
CA LEU A 72 17.74 21.24 29.05
C LEU A 72 16.37 21.57 28.45
N GLU A 73 15.45 22.18 29.20
CA GLU A 73 14.14 22.58 28.67
C GLU A 73 14.27 23.74 27.68
N GLU A 74 15.14 24.71 27.97
CA GLU A 74 15.44 25.81 27.05
C GLU A 74 16.05 25.32 25.73
N ILE A 75 16.96 24.34 25.82
CA ILE A 75 17.55 23.70 24.63
C ILE A 75 16.46 22.98 23.81
N LYS A 76 15.56 22.23 24.46
CA LYS A 76 14.46 21.55 23.75
C LYS A 76 13.52 22.52 23.05
N VAL A 77 13.25 23.68 23.65
CA VAL A 77 12.41 24.71 23.03
C VAL A 77 13.11 25.28 21.79
N ALA A 78 14.41 25.53 21.87
CA ALA A 78 15.20 25.98 20.71
C ALA A 78 15.22 24.92 19.59
N GLU A 79 15.50 23.66 19.93
CA GLU A 79 15.48 22.54 18.97
C GLU A 79 14.10 22.37 18.30
N ALA A 80 13.02 22.53 19.06
CA ALA A 80 11.67 22.47 18.51
C ALA A 80 11.38 23.63 17.55
N ALA A 81 11.89 24.84 17.83
CA ALA A 81 11.77 25.98 16.93
C ALA A 81 12.54 25.75 15.63
N GLU A 82 13.80 25.30 15.71
CA GLU A 82 14.61 24.94 14.54
C GLU A 82 13.94 23.86 13.68
N LEU A 83 13.37 22.83 14.32
CA LEU A 83 12.63 21.78 13.62
C LEU A 83 11.44 22.35 12.83
N ASN A 84 10.68 23.27 13.42
CA ASN A 84 9.55 23.89 12.75
C ASN A 84 9.99 24.72 11.54
N GLU A 85 11.11 25.42 11.62
CA GLU A 85 11.68 26.16 10.48
C GLU A 85 12.07 25.23 9.33
N ILE A 86 12.73 24.10 9.65
CA ILE A 86 13.12 23.10 8.66
C ILE A 86 11.90 22.48 7.99
N LEU A 87 10.85 22.17 8.76
CA LEU A 87 9.59 21.65 8.23
C LEU A 87 8.93 22.65 7.28
N ALA A 88 8.87 23.93 7.64
CA ALA A 88 8.31 24.97 6.78
C ALA A 88 9.09 25.10 5.45
N LEU A 89 10.43 25.03 5.49
CA LEU A 89 11.27 25.04 4.29
C LEU A 89 11.03 23.79 3.41
N ASN A 90 10.82 22.63 4.04
CA ASN A 90 10.50 21.39 3.34
C ASN A 90 9.15 21.49 2.63
N GLU A 91 8.12 22.00 3.31
CA GLU A 91 6.80 22.24 2.73
C GLU A 91 6.87 23.16 1.52
N GLN A 92 7.57 24.28 1.62
CA GLN A 92 7.76 25.20 0.50
C GLN A 92 8.44 24.53 -0.70
N ARG A 93 9.43 23.66 -0.44
CA ARG A 93 10.09 22.88 -1.51
C ARG A 93 9.13 21.86 -2.12
N ASN A 94 8.31 21.20 -1.32
CA ASN A 94 7.34 20.22 -1.80
C ASN A 94 6.27 20.87 -2.67
N ILE A 95 5.80 22.07 -2.31
CA ILE A 95 4.85 22.86 -3.12
C ILE A 95 5.45 23.14 -4.50
N LYS A 96 6.67 23.69 -4.56
CA LYS A 96 7.36 23.97 -5.84
C LYS A 96 7.55 22.70 -6.68
N LEU A 97 7.88 21.58 -6.04
CA LEU A 97 8.02 20.30 -6.74
C LEU A 97 6.68 19.74 -7.22
N ALA A 98 5.59 19.99 -6.50
CA ALA A 98 4.25 19.58 -6.89
C ALA A 98 3.78 20.40 -8.10
N GLU A 99 3.99 21.71 -8.11
CA GLU A 99 3.71 22.57 -9.26
C GLU A 99 4.44 22.10 -10.52
N ALA A 100 5.75 21.82 -10.40
CA ALA A 100 6.54 21.30 -11.51
C ALA A 100 6.10 19.90 -11.97
N ARG A 101 5.52 19.06 -11.09
CA ARG A 101 4.92 17.77 -11.49
C ARG A 101 3.66 17.99 -12.30
N VAL A 102 2.77 18.86 -11.84
CA VAL A 102 1.51 19.18 -12.54
C VAL A 102 1.79 19.72 -13.94
N GLU A 103 2.80 20.57 -14.11
CA GLU A 103 3.21 21.05 -15.44
C GLU A 103 3.69 19.92 -16.35
N ARG A 104 4.53 19.01 -15.84
CA ARG A 104 4.97 17.83 -16.60
C ARG A 104 3.82 16.90 -16.95
N GLU A 105 2.92 16.65 -16.02
CA GLU A 105 1.74 15.81 -16.24
C GLU A 105 0.85 16.41 -17.34
N LYS A 106 0.61 17.73 -17.35
CA LYS A 106 -0.12 18.39 -18.43
C LYS A 106 0.53 18.19 -19.79
N MET A 107 1.86 18.34 -19.87
CA MET A 107 2.60 18.13 -21.12
C MET A 107 2.50 16.68 -21.60
N VAL A 108 2.64 15.72 -20.69
CA VAL A 108 2.52 14.29 -21.00
C VAL A 108 1.09 13.93 -21.42
N MET A 109 0.08 14.46 -20.75
CA MET A 109 -1.32 14.25 -21.11
C MET A 109 -1.62 14.78 -22.52
N SER A 110 -1.13 15.97 -22.86
CA SER A 110 -1.27 16.51 -24.22
C SER A 110 -0.62 15.61 -25.27
N GLN A 111 0.55 15.03 -25.00
CA GLN A 111 1.21 14.10 -25.92
C GLN A 111 0.40 12.80 -26.09
N ILE A 112 -0.13 12.25 -24.99
CA ILE A 112 -0.97 11.06 -25.03
C ILE A 112 -2.25 11.34 -25.83
N GLU A 113 -2.87 12.51 -25.65
CA GLU A 113 -4.04 12.91 -26.43
C GLU A 113 -3.71 12.97 -27.93
N GLU A 114 -2.58 13.56 -28.32
CA GLU A 114 -2.17 13.60 -29.73
C GLU A 114 -1.91 12.21 -30.31
N ASP A 115 -1.23 11.34 -29.56
CA ASP A 115 -0.91 10.00 -30.03
C ASP A 115 -2.14 9.09 -30.10
N THR A 116 -3.06 9.22 -29.13
CA THR A 116 -4.35 8.50 -29.18
C THR A 116 -5.21 8.95 -30.36
N LEU A 117 -5.23 10.25 -30.70
CA LEU A 117 -5.92 10.73 -31.90
C LEU A 117 -5.32 10.13 -33.18
N LYS A 118 -3.99 10.10 -33.32
CA LYS A 118 -3.31 9.46 -34.47
C LYS A 118 -3.64 7.96 -34.56
N GLU A 119 -3.71 7.26 -33.43
CA GLU A 119 -4.10 5.85 -33.41
C GLU A 119 -5.54 5.63 -33.83
N ILE A 120 -6.46 6.51 -33.40
CA ILE A 120 -7.87 6.47 -33.80
C ILE A 120 -8.00 6.69 -35.30
N GLU A 121 -7.33 7.72 -35.85
CA GLU A 121 -7.32 7.99 -37.29
C GLU A 121 -6.84 6.78 -38.09
N ARG A 122 -5.70 6.19 -37.71
CA ARG A 122 -5.16 4.98 -38.37
C ARG A 122 -6.14 3.80 -38.32
N LYS A 123 -6.83 3.61 -37.20
CA LYS A 123 -7.82 2.54 -37.06
C LYS A 123 -9.02 2.79 -37.96
N LEU A 124 -9.54 4.02 -37.99
CA LEU A 124 -10.65 4.40 -38.86
C LEU A 124 -10.30 4.22 -40.33
N ASP A 125 -9.11 4.64 -40.76
CA ASP A 125 -8.64 4.44 -42.14
C ASP A 125 -8.58 2.96 -42.52
N TRP A 126 -8.05 2.13 -41.62
CA TRP A 126 -8.00 0.69 -41.82
C TRP A 126 -9.40 0.05 -41.87
N GLU A 127 -10.29 0.45 -40.97
CA GLU A 127 -11.67 -0.04 -40.92
C GLU A 127 -12.43 0.36 -42.19
N ASN A 128 -12.28 1.60 -42.65
CA ASN A 128 -12.89 2.08 -43.89
C ASN A 128 -12.36 1.31 -45.11
N ALA A 129 -11.05 1.16 -45.24
CA ALA A 129 -10.45 0.41 -46.35
C ALA A 129 -10.84 -1.08 -46.32
N ASN A 130 -10.95 -1.68 -45.14
CA ASN A 130 -11.43 -3.03 -44.98
C ASN A 130 -12.92 -3.14 -45.34
N ALA A 131 -13.77 -2.22 -44.87
CA ALA A 131 -15.19 -2.18 -45.21
C ALA A 131 -15.40 -2.07 -46.73
N GLU A 132 -14.68 -1.17 -47.41
CA GLU A 132 -14.72 -1.04 -48.87
C GLU A 132 -14.29 -2.31 -49.60
N ARG A 133 -13.28 -3.01 -49.10
CA ARG A 133 -12.85 -4.29 -49.69
C ARG A 133 -13.93 -5.35 -49.52
N ARG A 134 -14.50 -5.47 -48.33
CA ARG A 134 -15.56 -6.45 -48.03
C ARG A 134 -16.84 -6.17 -48.82
N THR A 135 -17.21 -4.91 -49.00
CA THR A 135 -18.38 -4.57 -49.82
C THR A 135 -18.17 -4.95 -51.28
N LYS A 136 -16.97 -4.72 -51.83
CA LYS A 136 -16.61 -5.19 -53.18
C LYS A 136 -16.67 -6.71 -53.31
N GLU A 137 -16.07 -7.44 -52.37
CA GLU A 137 -16.14 -8.92 -52.33
C GLU A 137 -17.59 -9.44 -52.34
N VAL A 138 -18.46 -8.81 -51.55
CA VAL A 138 -19.89 -9.16 -51.50
C VAL A 138 -20.59 -8.86 -52.82
N LEU A 139 -20.32 -7.70 -53.44
CA LEU A 139 -20.90 -7.34 -54.75
C LEU A 139 -20.46 -8.33 -55.85
N GLU A 140 -19.17 -8.64 -55.93
CA GLU A 140 -18.65 -9.64 -56.88
C GLU A 140 -19.28 -11.02 -56.66
N THR A 141 -19.48 -11.42 -55.40
CA THR A 141 -20.15 -12.68 -55.07
C THR A 141 -21.62 -12.68 -55.48
N ILE A 142 -22.32 -11.56 -55.30
CA ILE A 142 -23.71 -11.40 -55.77
C ILE A 142 -23.77 -11.50 -57.30
N GLU A 143 -22.87 -10.83 -58.02
CA GLU A 143 -22.81 -10.89 -59.48
C GLU A 143 -22.53 -12.32 -59.98
N ARG A 144 -21.51 -12.99 -59.44
CA ARG A 144 -21.24 -14.42 -59.75
C ARG A 144 -22.43 -15.30 -59.42
N SER A 145 -23.10 -15.07 -58.29
CA SER A 145 -24.25 -15.89 -57.90
C SER A 145 -25.42 -15.80 -58.87
N ARG A 146 -25.62 -14.63 -59.49
CA ARG A 146 -26.68 -14.42 -60.50
C ARG A 146 -26.36 -15.10 -61.82
N MET A 147 -25.08 -15.13 -62.21
CA MET A 147 -24.68 -15.59 -63.54
C MET A 147 -24.24 -17.06 -63.55
N GLU A 148 -23.52 -17.51 -62.53
CA GLU A 148 -22.83 -18.81 -62.54
C GLU A 148 -23.60 -19.90 -61.78
N TYR A 149 -24.35 -19.55 -60.72
CA TYR A 149 -24.96 -20.58 -59.85
C TYR A 149 -26.16 -21.26 -60.49
N VAL A 150 -26.27 -22.57 -60.25
CA VAL A 150 -27.34 -23.41 -60.79
C VAL A 150 -28.56 -23.37 -59.87
N THR A 151 -29.66 -22.82 -60.37
CA THR A 151 -30.96 -22.85 -59.71
C THR A 151 -31.80 -24.05 -60.18
N ARG A 152 -32.90 -24.35 -59.47
CA ARG A 152 -33.79 -25.47 -59.83
C ARG A 152 -34.37 -25.33 -61.24
N GLU A 153 -34.55 -24.10 -61.70
CA GLU A 153 -35.09 -23.76 -63.02
C GLU A 153 -34.04 -23.97 -64.13
N ASN A 154 -32.80 -23.54 -63.89
CA ASN A 154 -31.71 -23.60 -64.88
C ASN A 154 -30.94 -24.96 -64.89
N LEU A 155 -31.34 -25.91 -64.05
CA LEU A 155 -30.60 -27.16 -63.81
C LEU A 155 -30.45 -28.02 -65.08
N LYS A 156 -31.54 -28.25 -65.83
CA LYS A 156 -31.49 -29.12 -67.02
C LYS A 156 -30.60 -28.54 -68.11
N GLN A 157 -30.73 -27.24 -68.37
CA GLN A 157 -29.95 -26.53 -69.39
C GLN A 157 -28.45 -26.55 -69.07
N ARG A 158 -28.06 -26.30 -67.82
CA ARG A 158 -26.65 -26.35 -67.40
C ARG A 158 -26.05 -27.76 -67.45
N VAL A 159 -26.86 -28.81 -67.24
CA VAL A 159 -26.40 -30.20 -67.37
C VAL A 159 -26.11 -30.54 -68.84
N GLU A 160 -26.95 -30.11 -69.78
CA GLU A 160 -26.70 -30.30 -71.21
C GLU A 160 -25.46 -29.52 -71.67
N GLU A 161 -25.31 -28.26 -71.26
CA GLU A 161 -24.14 -27.43 -71.56
C GLU A 161 -22.83 -28.07 -71.04
N ALA A 162 -22.82 -28.57 -69.81
CA ALA A 162 -21.67 -29.26 -69.23
C ALA A 162 -21.33 -30.60 -69.91
N LEU A 163 -22.33 -31.27 -70.51
CA LEU A 163 -22.10 -32.48 -71.32
C LEU A 163 -21.58 -32.13 -72.71
N GLU A 164 -21.83 -30.92 -73.22
CA GLU A 164 -21.35 -30.43 -74.51
C GLU A 164 -19.93 -29.88 -74.47
N ASP A 165 -19.58 -29.17 -73.40
CA ASP A 165 -18.25 -28.56 -73.21
C ASP A 165 -17.48 -29.21 -72.03
N PRO A 166 -16.78 -30.34 -72.24
CA PRO A 166 -15.94 -30.93 -71.21
C PRO A 166 -14.73 -30.02 -70.93
N GLN A 167 -14.45 -29.67 -69.68
CA GLN A 167 -13.25 -28.91 -69.31
C GLN A 167 -12.16 -29.81 -68.72
N ASN A 168 -10.91 -29.64 -69.19
CA ASN A 168 -9.75 -30.35 -68.65
C ASN A 168 -8.92 -29.45 -67.72
N PHE A 169 -8.75 -29.89 -66.47
CA PHE A 169 -7.95 -29.20 -65.45
C PHE A 169 -6.56 -29.80 -65.24
N ASP A 170 -6.21 -30.89 -65.92
CA ASP A 170 -4.87 -31.48 -65.87
C ASP A 170 -3.86 -30.44 -66.33
N TYR A 171 -2.74 -30.24 -65.64
CA TYR A 171 -1.66 -29.37 -66.12
C TYR A 171 -0.30 -29.95 -65.74
N ALA A 172 0.68 -29.78 -66.61
CA ALA A 172 2.08 -30.10 -66.32
C ALA A 172 2.88 -28.81 -66.11
N ILE A 173 3.84 -28.83 -65.19
CA ILE A 173 4.75 -27.71 -64.93
C ILE A 173 6.18 -28.18 -65.15
N ASP A 174 6.92 -27.42 -65.94
CA ASP A 174 8.35 -27.66 -66.17
C ASP A 174 9.20 -27.34 -64.93
N LEU A 175 10.44 -27.82 -64.88
CA LEU A 175 11.42 -27.47 -63.84
C LEU A 175 11.68 -25.94 -63.73
N LYS A 176 11.31 -25.16 -64.77
CA LYS A 176 11.38 -23.70 -64.80
C LYS A 176 10.10 -23.00 -64.31
N GLY A 177 9.08 -23.75 -63.88
CA GLY A 177 7.82 -23.22 -63.38
C GLY A 177 6.81 -22.79 -64.47
N VAL A 178 7.07 -23.10 -65.74
CA VAL A 178 6.15 -22.76 -66.85
C VAL A 178 5.15 -23.87 -67.05
N LYS A 179 3.86 -23.52 -67.16
CA LYS A 179 2.78 -24.48 -67.44
C LYS A 179 2.81 -24.89 -68.90
N ALA A 180 2.83 -26.20 -69.17
CA ALA A 180 2.69 -26.73 -70.52
C ALA A 180 1.24 -26.56 -71.02
N PRO A 181 1.03 -26.27 -72.32
CA PRO A 181 -0.30 -26.09 -72.87
C PRO A 181 -1.05 -27.42 -72.95
N ASN A 182 -2.30 -27.43 -72.52
CA ASN A 182 -3.16 -28.60 -72.58
C ASN A 182 -3.83 -28.73 -73.96
N PRO A 183 -4.03 -29.96 -74.46
CA PRO A 183 -4.83 -30.18 -75.66
C PRO A 183 -6.30 -29.85 -75.41
N LEU A 184 -7.02 -29.43 -76.46
CA LEU A 184 -8.44 -29.17 -76.39
C LEU A 184 -9.20 -30.46 -76.06
N PRO A 185 -10.11 -30.44 -75.08
CA PRO A 185 -10.89 -31.61 -74.69
C PRO A 185 -11.90 -31.97 -75.78
N THR A 186 -11.91 -33.23 -76.21
CA THR A 186 -12.82 -33.75 -77.24
C THR A 186 -13.89 -34.64 -76.61
N LYS A 187 -15.17 -34.30 -76.85
CA LYS A 187 -16.35 -34.97 -76.27
C LYS A 187 -16.47 -36.46 -76.62
N TYR A 188 -16.08 -36.83 -77.84
CA TYR A 188 -16.12 -38.21 -78.32
C TYR A 188 -14.72 -38.61 -78.78
N VAL A 189 -14.12 -39.59 -78.10
CA VAL A 189 -12.98 -40.33 -78.64
C VAL A 189 -13.57 -41.39 -79.56
N PHE A 190 -13.58 -41.13 -80.86
CA PHE A 190 -13.86 -42.18 -81.84
C PHE A 190 -12.60 -43.01 -81.95
N GLU A 191 -12.60 -44.21 -81.35
CA GLU A 191 -11.68 -45.29 -81.71
C GLU A 191 -12.14 -45.97 -83.01
#